data_AF-C0NE76-F1
#
_entry.id   AF-C0NE76-F1
#
_cell.length_a   1.000
_cell.length_b   1.000
_cell.length_c   1.000
_cell.angle_alpha   90.00
_cell.angle_beta   90.00
_cell.angle_gamma   90.00
#
_symmetry.space_group_name_H-M   'P 1'
#
loop_
_entity.id
_entity.type
_entity.pdbx_description
1 polymer ?
#
loop_
_entity_poly.entity_id
_entity_poly.type
_entity_poly.pdbx_seq_one_letter_code
_entity_poly.pdbx_strand_id
1 'polypeptide(L)'
;MDPQIDVGKLNDADKREVQQFVAIEAQKAAFQSSVHQLTDMCWKKCITGKISGGNLDRNEESCAQNCVDRWMDASTAVFKHLDKLRGN
;
A
#
# COMPACT_ATOMS: atom_id res chain seq x y z
N MET A 1 21.41 -11.16 13.04
CA MET A 1 22.34 -11.92 12.18
C MET A 1 21.56 -12.29 10.93
N ASP A 2 21.44 -11.37 9.99
CA ASP A 2 20.99 -11.72 8.64
C ASP A 2 22.23 -12.16 7.87
N PRO A 3 22.29 -13.41 7.37
CA PRO A 3 23.33 -13.77 6.44
C PRO A 3 23.08 -12.94 5.18
N GLN A 4 23.88 -11.90 4.96
CA GLN A 4 23.90 -11.18 3.70
C GLN A 4 24.27 -12.21 2.61
N ILE A 5 23.26 -12.68 1.89
CA ILE A 5 23.44 -13.50 0.70
C ILE A 5 24.24 -12.65 -0.29
N ASP A 6 25.50 -13.02 -0.52
CA ASP A 6 26.36 -12.39 -1.52
C ASP A 6 25.88 -12.82 -2.91
N VAL A 7 24.90 -12.06 -3.44
CA VAL A 7 24.26 -12.30 -4.74
C VAL A 7 25.28 -12.43 -5.88
N GLY A 8 26.49 -11.86 -5.73
CA GLY A 8 27.57 -11.97 -6.69
C GLY A 8 28.07 -13.40 -6.92
N LYS A 9 28.01 -14.26 -5.89
CA LYS A 9 28.53 -15.64 -5.92
C LYS A 9 27.52 -16.69 -6.40
N LEU A 10 26.27 -16.29 -6.61
CA LEU A 10 25.23 -17.17 -7.12
C LEU A 10 25.46 -17.50 -8.61
N ASN A 11 25.03 -18.69 -9.03
CA ASN A 11 25.02 -19.05 -10.45
C ASN A 11 23.94 -18.22 -11.21
N ASP A 12 23.96 -18.25 -12.54
CA ASP A 12 23.04 -17.43 -13.35
C ASP A 12 21.55 -17.84 -13.25
N ALA A 13 21.25 -19.07 -12.82
CA ALA A 13 19.89 -19.51 -12.58
C ALA A 13 19.39 -18.97 -11.23
N ASP A 14 20.17 -19.16 -10.16
CA ASP A 14 19.86 -18.67 -8.82
C ASP A 14 19.75 -17.14 -8.80
N LYS A 15 20.61 -16.42 -9.53
CA LYS A 15 20.53 -14.96 -9.68
C LYS A 15 19.18 -14.52 -10.24
N ARG A 16 18.67 -15.22 -11.26
CA ARG A 16 17.37 -14.93 -11.86
C ARG A 16 16.22 -15.20 -10.91
N GLU A 17 16.26 -16.31 -10.18
CA GLU A 17 15.26 -16.63 -9.17
C GLU A 17 15.24 -15.60 -8.04
N VAL A 18 16.40 -15.24 -7.49
CA VAL A 18 16.53 -14.21 -6.45
C VAL A 18 16.04 -12.86 -6.95
N GLN A 19 16.36 -12.46 -8.18
CA GLN A 19 15.85 -11.22 -8.76
C GLN A 19 14.33 -11.22 -8.88
N GLN A 20 13.73 -12.34 -9.31
CA GLN A 20 12.28 -12.48 -9.38
C GLN A 20 11.65 -12.43 -7.98
N PHE A 21 12.22 -13.13 -7.01
CA PHE A 21 11.75 -13.12 -5.63
C PHE A 21 11.81 -11.71 -5.03
N VAL A 22 12.93 -11.01 -5.19
CA VAL A 22 13.10 -9.63 -4.69
C VAL A 22 12.10 -8.70 -5.35
N ALA A 23 11.83 -8.83 -6.65
CA ALA A 23 10.84 -8.01 -7.33
C ALA A 23 9.43 -8.20 -6.76
N ILE A 24 9.04 -9.46 -6.51
CA ILE A 24 7.74 -9.80 -5.92
C ILE A 24 7.64 -9.27 -4.47
N GLU A 25 8.68 -9.47 -3.65
CA GLU A 25 8.68 -8.98 -2.28
C GLU A 25 8.71 -7.45 -2.21
N ALA A 26 9.39 -6.78 -3.12
CA ALA A 26 9.35 -5.32 -3.22
C ALA A 26 7.94 -4.82 -3.56
N GLN A 27 7.24 -5.49 -4.49
CA GLN A 27 5.84 -5.16 -4.81
C GLN A 27 4.93 -5.38 -3.60
N LYS A 28 5.08 -6.49 -2.87
CA LYS A 28 4.31 -6.75 -1.65
C LYS A 28 4.58 -5.69 -0.57
N ALA A 29 5.84 -5.32 -0.35
CA ALA A 29 6.22 -4.29 0.61
C ALA A 29 5.59 -2.94 0.27
N ALA A 30 5.59 -2.54 -1.01
CA ALA A 30 4.94 -1.33 -1.46
C ALA A 30 3.42 -1.37 -1.21
N PHE A 31 2.76 -2.50 -1.51
CA PHE A 31 1.33 -2.69 -1.22
C PHE A 31 1.03 -2.60 0.29
N GLN A 32 1.81 -3.28 1.13
CA GLN A 32 1.64 -3.25 2.59
C GLN A 32 1.81 -1.84 3.14
N SER A 33 2.78 -1.08 2.63
CA SER A 33 2.95 0.34 2.99
C SER A 33 1.71 1.16 2.65
N SER A 34 1.12 0.96 1.47
CA SER A 34 -0.13 1.64 1.08
C SER A 34 -1.30 1.25 1.98
N VAL A 35 -1.43 -0.03 2.35
CA VAL A 35 -2.46 -0.49 3.30
C VAL A 35 -2.29 0.22 4.64
N HIS A 36 -1.08 0.26 5.21
CA HIS A 36 -0.83 0.93 6.48
C HIS A 36 -1.17 2.44 6.43
N GLN A 37 -0.80 3.12 5.34
CA GLN A 37 -1.12 4.54 5.15
C GLN A 37 -2.63 4.79 5.07
N LEU A 38 -3.34 3.96 4.30
CA LEU A 38 -4.79 4.04 4.17
C LEU A 38 -5.49 3.74 5.49
N THR A 39 -5.04 2.72 6.24
CA THR A 39 -5.58 2.39 7.55
C THR A 39 -5.41 3.57 8.52
N ASP A 40 -4.22 4.17 8.62
CA ASP A 40 -3.99 5.32 9.52
C ASP A 40 -4.88 6.52 9.14
N MET A 41 -4.97 6.83 7.85
CA MET A 41 -5.77 7.95 7.35
C MET A 41 -7.27 7.75 7.59
N CYS A 42 -7.78 6.58 7.22
CA CYS A 42 -9.20 6.28 7.31
C CYS A 42 -9.64 6.08 8.76
N TRP A 43 -8.76 5.52 9.61
CA TRP A 43 -9.00 5.46 11.06
C TRP A 43 -9.25 6.85 11.63
N LYS A 44 -8.34 7.80 11.36
CA LYS A 44 -8.46 9.20 11.85
C LYS A 44 -9.71 9.92 11.33
N LYS A 45 -10.17 9.60 10.12
CA LYS A 45 -11.32 10.26 9.48
C LYS A 45 -12.66 9.66 9.92
N CYS A 46 -12.70 8.35 10.14
CA CYS A 46 -13.95 7.62 10.32
C CYS A 46 -14.24 7.29 11.78
N ILE A 47 -13.22 6.99 12.57
CA ILE A 47 -13.37 6.55 13.97
C ILE A 47 -13.24 7.76 14.88
N THR A 48 -14.26 8.62 14.84
CA THR A 48 -14.28 9.91 15.54
C THR A 48 -15.17 9.92 16.79
N GLY A 49 -16.00 8.88 16.94
CA GLY A 49 -16.93 8.72 18.07
C GLY A 49 -16.31 8.01 19.28
N LYS A 50 -17.16 7.70 20.26
CA LYS A 50 -16.77 6.86 21.39
C LYS A 50 -16.65 5.42 20.90
N ILE A 51 -15.47 4.83 21.06
CA ILE A 51 -15.25 3.40 20.82
C ILE A 51 -16.13 2.61 21.81
N SER A 52 -17.14 1.93 21.26
CA SER A 52 -18.19 1.26 22.04
C SER A 52 -18.03 -0.26 22.06
N GLY A 53 -17.17 -0.82 21.21
CA GLY A 53 -16.89 -2.26 21.11
C GLY A 53 -15.61 -2.55 20.32
N GLY A 54 -15.29 -3.83 20.15
CA GLY A 54 -14.11 -4.29 19.40
C GLY A 54 -14.28 -4.32 17.88
N ASN A 55 -15.50 -4.14 17.39
CA ASN A 55 -15.82 -4.04 15.96
C ASN A 55 -16.20 -2.61 15.61
N LEU A 56 -15.98 -2.24 14.35
CA LEU A 56 -16.48 -0.99 13.80
C LEU A 56 -18.02 -1.01 13.79
N ASP A 57 -18.63 0.12 14.12
CA ASP A 57 -20.07 0.27 13.91
C ASP A 57 -20.40 0.41 12.41
N ARG A 58 -21.68 0.30 12.06
CA ARG A 58 -22.12 0.34 10.65
C ARG A 58 -21.70 1.62 9.92
N ASN A 59 -21.69 2.76 10.60
CA ASN A 59 -21.31 4.05 10.02
C ASN A 59 -19.78 4.13 9.86
N GLU A 60 -19.04 3.62 10.84
CA GLU A 60 -17.58 3.51 10.80
C GLU A 60 -17.11 2.59 9.66
N GLU A 61 -17.71 1.41 9.50
CA GLU A 61 -17.44 0.49 8.39
C GLU A 61 -17.72 1.15 7.03
N SER A 62 -18.91 1.74 6.87
CA SER A 62 -19.30 2.43 5.64
C SER A 62 -18.36 3.61 5.35
N CYS A 63 -17.95 4.35 6.37
CA CYS A 63 -17.01 5.45 6.22
C CYS A 63 -15.63 4.94 5.80
N ALA A 64 -15.11 3.89 6.44
CA ALA A 64 -13.79 3.34 6.14
C ALA A 64 -13.70 2.84 4.69
N GLN A 65 -14.73 2.14 4.21
CA GLN A 65 -14.82 1.71 2.81
C GLN A 65 -14.81 2.91 1.85
N ASN A 66 -15.69 3.88 2.09
CA ASN A 66 -15.75 5.10 1.28
C ASN A 66 -14.44 5.90 1.33
N CYS A 67 -13.75 5.91 2.47
CA CYS A 67 -12.48 6.61 2.61
C CYS A 67 -11.41 6.04 1.68
N VAL A 68 -11.31 4.71 1.58
CA VAL A 68 -10.37 4.05 0.67
C VAL A 68 -10.75 4.33 -0.79
N ASP A 69 -12.03 4.17 -1.16
CA ASP A 69 -12.50 4.43 -2.53
C ASP A 69 -12.21 5.88 -2.95
N ARG A 70 -12.50 6.84 -2.07
CA ARG A 70 -12.24 8.28 -2.32
C ARG A 70 -10.76 8.60 -2.41
N TRP A 71 -9.90 7.91 -1.64
CA TRP A 71 -8.46 8.06 -1.79
C TRP A 71 -7.98 7.55 -3.15
N MET A 72 -8.52 6.44 -3.66
CA MET A 72 -8.17 5.93 -5.00
C MET A 72 -8.63 6.88 -6.11
N ASP A 73 -9.85 7.40 -6.01
CA ASP A 73 -10.38 8.40 -6.93
C ASP A 73 -9.50 9.65 -6.96
N ALA A 74 -9.17 10.20 -5.79
CA ALA A 74 -8.34 11.39 -5.65
C ALA A 74 -6.92 11.15 -6.19
N SER A 75 -6.31 10.02 -5.86
CA SER A 75 -4.98 9.66 -6.35
C SER A 75 -4.96 9.56 -7.88
N THR A 76 -5.97 8.91 -8.47
CA THR A 76 -6.12 8.81 -9.93
C THR A 76 -6.31 10.18 -10.58
N ALA A 77 -7.11 11.06 -9.97
CA ALA A 77 -7.30 12.43 -10.46
C ALA A 77 -5.98 13.22 -10.44
N VAL A 78 -5.20 13.10 -9.37
CA VAL A 78 -3.87 13.72 -9.26
C VAL A 78 -2.94 13.18 -10.34
N PHE A 79 -2.84 11.86 -10.54
CA PHE A 79 -1.99 11.29 -11.58
C PHE A 79 -2.38 11.76 -12.98
N LYS A 80 -3.67 11.74 -13.33
CA LYS A 80 -4.16 12.26 -14.61
C LYS A 80 -3.79 13.74 -14.81
N HIS A 81 -3.84 14.54 -13.76
CA HIS A 81 -3.44 15.94 -13.83
C HIS A 81 -1.92 16.08 -14.04
N LEU A 82 -1.11 15.29 -13.34
CA LEU A 82 0.34 15.27 -13.51
C LEU A 82 0.75 14.83 -14.92
N ASP A 83 0.10 13.82 -15.49
CA ASP A 83 0.35 13.37 -16.88
C ASP A 83 0.09 14.50 -17.88
N LYS A 84 -1.03 15.22 -17.71
CA LYS A 84 -1.36 16.39 -18.53
C LYS A 84 -0.29 17.49 -18.43
N LEU A 85 0.26 17.73 -17.24
CA LEU A 85 1.34 18.71 -17.05
C LEU A 85 2.65 18.28 -17.70
N ARG A 86 2.90 16.97 -17.82
CA ARG A 86 4.08 16.42 -18.51
C ARG A 86 3.96 16.47 -20.04
N GLY A 87 2.81 16.89 -20.58
CA GLY A 87 2.56 16.93 -22.02
C GLY A 87 2.16 15.58 -22.63
N ASN A 88 1.74 14.62 -21.80
CA ASN A 88 1.12 13.37 -22.24
C ASN A 88 -0.40 13.51 -22.37
#